data_AF-A0A925EWG8-F1
#
_entry.id   AF-A0A925EWG8-F1
#
_cell.length_a   1.000
_cell.length_b   1.000
_cell.length_c   1.000
_cell.angle_alpha   90.00
_cell.angle_beta   90.00
_cell.angle_gamma   90.00
#
_symmetry.space_group_name_H-M   'P 1'
#
loop_
_entity.id
_entity.type
_entity.pdbx_description
1 polymer ?
#
loop_
_entity_poly.entity_id
_entity_poly.type
_entity_poly.pdbx_seq_one_letter_code
_entity_poly.pdbx_strand_id
1 'polypeptide(L)'
;MFKRLALLSVGWLLSMGIRPADAHELKANSQVGALMHIQPDDSPQAGKAVVTWFGLVKRGGESVPLAKCDCHLAIYSGKQAKGTALIIPILREGKIEEPVGTNTRLVADVTFPKAGEYTMVLSGKPKAGGH
;
A
#
# COMPACT_ATOMS: atom_id res chain seq x y z
N MET A 1 47.23 -5.67 -53.02
CA MET A 1 46.61 -4.81 -51.98
C MET A 1 45.27 -5.44 -51.58
N PHE A 2 45.21 -6.14 -50.44
CA PHE A 2 43.98 -6.79 -49.97
C PHE A 2 43.09 -5.78 -49.22
N LYS A 3 41.89 -5.55 -49.74
CA LYS A 3 40.88 -4.65 -49.15
C LYS A 3 40.11 -5.44 -48.09
N ARG A 4 40.30 -5.11 -46.80
CA ARG A 4 39.52 -5.70 -45.69
C ARG A 4 38.11 -5.11 -45.71
N LEU A 5 37.11 -5.93 -46.00
CA LEU A 5 35.70 -5.57 -45.90
C LEU A 5 35.26 -5.83 -44.45
N ALA A 6 35.09 -4.76 -43.68
CA ALA A 6 34.56 -4.85 -42.32
C ALA A 6 33.04 -5.01 -42.37
N LEU A 7 32.53 -6.19 -42.01
CA LEU A 7 31.11 -6.40 -41.76
C LEU A 7 30.77 -5.85 -40.36
N LEU A 8 30.13 -4.68 -40.34
CA LEU A 8 29.50 -4.11 -39.16
C LEU A 8 28.12 -4.76 -38.96
N SER A 9 28.06 -5.83 -38.17
CA SER A 9 26.78 -6.36 -37.66
C SER A 9 26.40 -5.58 -36.38
N VAL A 10 25.66 -4.49 -36.56
CA VAL A 10 25.02 -3.75 -35.46
C VAL A 10 23.84 -4.60 -34.97
N GLY A 11 24.03 -5.31 -33.86
CA GLY A 11 22.98 -6.07 -33.19
C GLY A 11 21.90 -5.13 -32.67
N TRP A 12 20.69 -5.24 -33.20
CA TRP A 12 19.52 -4.49 -32.75
C TRP A 12 19.00 -5.11 -31.45
N LEU A 13 19.56 -4.68 -30.33
CA LEU A 13 19.05 -5.00 -28.99
C LEU A 13 17.70 -4.31 -28.80
N LEU A 14 16.62 -5.06 -29.01
CA LEU A 14 15.25 -4.64 -28.74
C LEU A 14 15.12 -4.35 -27.24
N SER A 15 15.21 -3.07 -26.88
CA SER A 15 15.11 -2.61 -25.50
C SER A 15 13.65 -2.68 -25.07
N MET A 16 13.22 -3.83 -24.51
CA MET A 16 11.96 -3.94 -23.78
C MET A 16 12.02 -3.01 -22.57
N GLY A 17 11.49 -1.79 -22.74
CA GLY A 17 11.41 -0.80 -21.68
C GLY A 17 10.56 -1.34 -20.53
N ILE A 18 11.20 -1.54 -19.38
CA ILE A 18 10.52 -1.87 -18.12
C ILE A 18 9.64 -0.66 -17.79
N ARG A 19 8.32 -0.80 -17.92
CA ARG A 19 7.40 0.23 -17.43
C ARG A 19 7.44 0.19 -15.90
N PRO A 20 7.66 1.32 -15.21
CA PRO A 20 7.53 1.35 -13.77
C PRO A 20 6.12 0.89 -13.42
N ALA A 21 6.01 -0.14 -12.59
CA ALA A 21 4.74 -0.43 -11.93
C ALA A 21 4.45 0.78 -11.02
N ASP A 22 3.23 1.29 -11.08
CA ASP A 22 2.74 2.27 -10.09
C ASP A 22 2.68 1.54 -8.74
N ALA A 23 3.80 1.52 -8.02
CA ALA A 23 3.84 1.18 -6.62
C ALA A 23 3.01 2.23 -5.86
N HIS A 24 2.33 1.80 -4.80
CA HIS A 24 1.41 2.65 -4.03
C HIS A 24 1.97 4.05 -3.75
N GLU A 25 1.26 5.10 -4.18
CA GLU A 25 1.60 6.48 -3.83
C GLU A 25 1.18 6.74 -2.37
N LEU A 26 2.15 6.67 -1.45
CA LEU A 26 1.91 6.89 -0.03
C LEU A 26 2.10 8.37 0.34
N LYS A 27 1.08 8.96 0.95
CA LYS A 27 1.16 10.29 1.58
C LYS A 27 0.95 10.14 3.08
N ALA A 28 2.02 10.39 3.83
CA ALA A 28 2.01 10.34 5.29
C ALA A 28 2.05 11.74 5.89
N ASN A 29 1.62 11.88 7.14
CA ASN A 29 1.90 13.08 7.91
C ASN A 29 3.37 13.06 8.41
N SER A 30 3.90 14.20 8.85
CA SER A 30 5.32 14.32 9.24
C SER A 30 5.70 13.64 10.57
N GLN A 31 4.71 13.10 11.29
CA GLN A 31 4.86 12.58 12.66
C GLN A 31 4.63 11.07 12.76
N VAL A 32 3.85 10.47 11.85
CA VAL A 32 3.48 9.06 11.83
C VAL A 32 3.55 8.56 10.39
N GLY A 33 4.42 7.59 10.16
CA GLY A 33 4.47 6.81 8.94
C GLY A 33 3.56 5.58 9.05
N ALA A 34 3.20 5.02 7.89
CA ALA A 34 2.46 3.78 7.79
C ALA A 34 3.11 2.85 6.77
N LEU A 35 3.31 1.60 7.17
CA LEU A 35 3.39 0.47 6.25
C LEU A 35 1.97 0.00 5.97
N MET A 36 1.66 -0.34 4.73
CA MET A 36 0.35 -0.83 4.32
C MET A 36 0.53 -1.99 3.35
N HIS A 37 -0.29 -3.03 3.52
CA HIS A 37 -0.37 -4.16 2.60
C HIS A 37 -1.80 -4.71 2.52
N ILE A 38 -2.11 -5.29 1.36
CA ILE A 38 -3.33 -6.03 1.06
C ILE A 38 -2.94 -7.48 0.84
N GLN A 39 -3.44 -8.39 1.66
CA GLN A 39 -3.10 -9.80 1.55
C GLN A 39 -3.73 -10.47 0.30
N PRO A 40 -3.06 -11.51 -0.24
CA PRO A 40 -1.75 -12.02 0.19
C PRO A 40 -0.53 -11.28 -0.38
N ASP A 41 -0.68 -10.56 -1.49
CA ASP A 41 0.44 -10.11 -2.35
C ASP A 41 0.20 -8.73 -2.99
N ASP A 42 -0.60 -7.88 -2.35
CA ASP A 42 -1.01 -6.56 -2.85
C ASP A 42 -1.79 -6.61 -4.18
N SER A 43 -2.41 -7.76 -4.50
CA SER A 43 -3.19 -7.99 -5.73
C SER A 43 -4.67 -8.33 -5.43
N PRO A 44 -5.46 -7.39 -4.90
CA PRO A 44 -6.87 -7.64 -4.59
C PRO A 44 -7.69 -7.93 -5.84
N GLN A 45 -8.56 -8.93 -5.75
CA GLN A 45 -9.53 -9.25 -6.80
C GLN A 45 -10.87 -8.59 -6.50
N ALA A 46 -11.44 -7.93 -7.52
CA ALA A 46 -12.75 -7.31 -7.39
C ALA A 46 -13.82 -8.33 -6.99
N GLY A 47 -14.72 -7.93 -6.07
CA GLY A 47 -15.78 -8.76 -5.53
C GLY A 47 -15.34 -9.80 -4.50
N LYS A 48 -14.04 -9.93 -4.22
CA LYS A 48 -13.52 -10.82 -3.18
C LYS A 48 -13.09 -10.03 -1.95
N ALA A 49 -13.44 -10.54 -0.78
CA ALA A 49 -12.95 -10.00 0.48
C ALA A 49 -11.45 -10.28 0.60
N VAL A 50 -10.69 -9.26 0.95
CA VAL A 50 -9.26 -9.32 1.22
C VAL A 50 -8.96 -8.66 2.56
N VAL A 51 -7.87 -9.07 3.18
CA VAL A 51 -7.39 -8.46 4.42
C VAL A 51 -6.45 -7.32 4.04
N THR A 52 -6.76 -6.10 4.45
CA THR A 52 -5.81 -4.99 4.39
C THR A 52 -5.29 -4.70 5.79
N TRP A 53 -3.98 -4.49 5.92
CA TRP A 53 -3.39 -4.17 7.21
C TRP A 53 -2.42 -3.00 7.16
N PHE A 54 -2.26 -2.34 8.31
CA PHE A 54 -1.39 -1.18 8.49
C PHE A 54 -0.48 -1.35 9.71
N GLY A 55 0.79 -1.02 9.53
CA GLY A 55 1.78 -0.85 10.59
C GLY A 55 2.09 0.62 10.79
N LEU A 56 1.66 1.21 11.90
CA LEU A 56 1.88 2.63 12.19
C LEU A 56 3.14 2.82 13.02
N VAL A 57 3.98 3.77 12.63
CA VAL A 57 5.26 4.06 13.30
C VAL A 57 5.41 5.57 13.45
N LYS A 58 5.66 6.03 14.68
CA LYS A 58 5.95 7.43 14.95
C LYS A 58 7.34 7.81 14.46
N ARG A 59 7.53 9.10 14.23
CA ARG A 59 8.86 9.70 14.09
C ARG A 59 9.71 9.31 15.31
N GLY A 60 10.86 8.69 15.06
CA GLY A 60 11.71 8.09 16.10
C GLY A 60 11.64 6.56 16.16
N GLY A 61 10.73 5.92 15.42
CA GLY A 61 10.70 4.47 15.22
C GLY A 61 9.78 3.70 16.18
N GLU A 62 9.09 4.37 17.10
CA GLU A 62 8.15 3.72 18.02
C GLU A 62 6.86 3.31 17.28
N SER A 63 6.44 2.05 17.44
CA SER A 63 5.15 1.57 16.91
C SER A 63 3.99 2.30 17.59
N VAL A 64 2.94 2.65 16.83
CA VAL A 64 1.69 3.21 17.40
C VAL A 64 0.73 2.05 17.72
N PRO A 65 0.48 1.75 19.01
CA PRO A 65 -0.46 0.70 19.39
C PRO A 65 -1.89 1.14 19.11
N LEU A 66 -2.71 0.19 18.70
CA LEU A 66 -4.09 0.46 18.32
C LEU A 66 -5.03 0.82 19.46
N ALA A 67 -4.82 0.20 20.62
CA ALA A 67 -5.43 0.62 21.88
C ALA A 67 -5.28 2.14 22.14
N LYS A 68 -4.27 2.80 21.56
CA LYS A 68 -4.00 4.24 21.71
C LYS A 68 -4.44 5.08 20.52
N CYS A 69 -4.96 4.49 19.44
CA CYS A 69 -5.47 5.23 18.27
C CYS A 69 -6.99 5.12 18.17
N ASP A 70 -7.65 6.26 17.99
CA ASP A 70 -8.98 6.34 17.38
C ASP A 70 -8.79 6.51 15.87
N CYS A 71 -8.62 5.37 15.20
CA CYS A 71 -8.24 5.29 13.80
C CYS A 71 -9.48 4.95 12.95
N HIS A 72 -9.61 5.61 11.80
CA HIS A 72 -10.66 5.39 10.81
C HIS A 72 -10.06 5.20 9.42
N LEU A 73 -10.59 4.24 8.67
CA LEU A 73 -10.25 3.99 7.28
C LEU A 73 -11.43 4.37 6.38
N ALA A 74 -11.15 5.17 5.36
CA ALA A 74 -12.09 5.50 4.30
C ALA A 74 -11.46 5.20 2.94
N ILE A 75 -12.20 4.53 2.05
CA ILE A 75 -11.73 4.13 0.73
C ILE A 75 -12.58 4.83 -0.32
N TYR A 76 -11.93 5.52 -1.26
CA TYR A 76 -12.53 6.28 -2.34
C TYR A 76 -12.16 5.65 -3.68
N SER A 77 -13.03 5.76 -4.68
CA SER A 77 -12.69 5.37 -6.05
C SER A 77 -11.79 6.41 -6.72
N GLY A 78 -10.81 5.95 -7.50
CA GLY A 78 -9.87 6.77 -8.25
C GLY A 78 -8.61 7.16 -7.47
N LYS A 79 -7.75 7.95 -8.12
CA LYS A 79 -6.44 8.39 -7.60
C LYS A 79 -6.48 9.42 -6.46
N GLN A 80 -7.65 9.98 -6.17
CA GLN A 80 -7.80 11.03 -5.16
C GLN A 80 -9.02 10.77 -4.30
N ALA A 81 -8.90 11.04 -3.00
CA ALA A 81 -10.03 11.04 -2.08
C ALA A 81 -10.93 12.25 -2.37
N LYS A 82 -11.94 12.04 -3.22
CA LYS A 82 -12.92 13.06 -3.63
C LYS A 82 -14.34 12.53 -3.45
N GLY A 83 -15.24 13.41 -3.02
CA GLY A 83 -16.65 13.07 -2.79
C GLY A 83 -16.83 12.19 -1.55
N THR A 84 -17.79 11.27 -1.63
CA THR A 84 -18.14 10.36 -0.53
C THR A 84 -17.27 9.10 -0.58
N ALA A 85 -16.84 8.62 0.59
CA ALA A 85 -16.15 7.35 0.70
C ALA A 85 -17.04 6.21 0.18
N LEU A 86 -16.47 5.35 -0.66
CA LEU A 86 -17.15 4.19 -1.22
C LEU A 86 -17.23 3.05 -0.20
N ILE A 87 -16.18 2.88 0.61
CA ILE A 87 -16.08 1.81 1.62
C ILE A 87 -15.54 2.43 2.91
N ILE A 88 -16.17 2.14 4.03
CA ILE A 88 -15.74 2.55 5.37
C ILE A 88 -15.62 1.28 6.22
N PRO A 89 -14.54 0.50 6.04
CA PRO A 89 -14.39 -0.77 6.75
C PRO A 89 -14.09 -0.52 8.23
N ILE A 90 -14.49 -1.47 9.07
CA ILE A 90 -14.19 -1.45 10.50
C ILE A 90 -12.73 -1.87 10.69
N LEU A 91 -11.96 -1.02 11.37
CA LEU A 91 -10.60 -1.35 11.79
C LEU A 91 -10.62 -2.14 13.10
N ARG A 92 -9.76 -3.16 13.19
CA ARG A 92 -9.53 -3.97 14.38
C ARG A 92 -8.04 -4.26 14.58
N GLU A 93 -7.68 -4.66 15.78
CA GLU A 93 -6.39 -5.32 16.02
C GLU A 93 -6.44 -6.74 15.44
N GLY A 94 -5.37 -7.14 14.74
CA GLY A 94 -5.21 -8.50 14.25
C GLY A 94 -3.75 -8.91 14.20
N LYS A 95 -3.49 -10.20 14.42
CA LYS A 95 -2.16 -10.79 14.25
C LYS A 95 -1.93 -11.09 12.77
N ILE A 96 -0.87 -10.54 12.21
CA ILE A 96 -0.45 -10.77 10.83
C ILE A 96 0.89 -11.48 10.84
N GLU A 97 0.99 -12.54 10.04
CA GLU A 97 2.25 -13.21 9.79
C GLU A 97 3.08 -12.39 8.80
N GLU A 98 4.27 -12.01 9.21
CA GLU A 98 5.25 -11.29 8.40
C GLU A 98 6.55 -12.08 8.33
N PRO A 99 7.48 -11.76 7.41
CA PRO A 99 8.75 -12.47 7.31
C PRO A 99 9.55 -12.49 8.62
N VAL A 100 9.35 -11.49 9.48
CA VAL A 100 10.00 -11.38 10.80
C VAL A 100 8.96 -11.60 11.91
N GLY A 101 8.29 -12.76 11.83
CA GLY A 101 7.35 -13.26 12.84
C GLY A 101 5.97 -12.60 12.79
N THR A 102 5.15 -12.94 13.79
CA THR A 102 3.78 -12.45 13.89
C THR A 102 3.70 -11.12 14.64
N ASN A 103 3.16 -10.09 13.99
CA ASN A 103 2.99 -8.76 14.59
C ASN A 103 1.52 -8.37 14.71
N THR A 104 1.19 -7.56 15.72
CA THR A 104 -0.16 -6.99 15.83
C THR A 104 -0.27 -5.76 14.95
N ARG A 105 -1.26 -5.74 14.06
CA ARG A 105 -1.50 -4.70 13.07
C ARG A 105 -2.92 -4.15 13.15
N LEU A 106 -3.11 -2.99 12.51
CA LEU A 106 -4.41 -2.50 12.07
C LEU A 106 -4.91 -3.36 10.96
N VAL A 107 -6.08 -3.94 11.09
CA VAL A 107 -6.63 -4.87 10.09
C VAL A 107 -8.04 -4.44 9.72
N ALA A 108 -8.37 -4.53 8.44
CA ALA A 108 -9.72 -4.36 7.92
C ALA A 108 -9.98 -5.42 6.83
N ASP A 109 -11.18 -6.00 6.83
CA ASP A 109 -11.64 -6.78 5.67
C ASP A 109 -12.26 -5.81 4.66
N VAL A 110 -11.80 -5.89 3.41
CA VAL A 110 -12.18 -4.99 2.34
C VAL A 110 -12.62 -5.80 1.13
N THR A 111 -13.76 -5.44 0.54
CA THR A 111 -14.19 -5.98 -0.75
C THR A 111 -14.25 -4.83 -1.75
N PHE A 112 -13.30 -4.80 -2.69
CA PHE A 112 -13.31 -3.81 -3.76
C PHE A 112 -14.38 -4.18 -4.79
N PRO A 113 -15.39 -3.34 -5.06
CA PRO A 113 -16.55 -3.76 -5.87
C PRO A 113 -16.22 -3.95 -7.36
N LYS A 114 -15.19 -3.26 -7.86
CA LYS A 114 -14.76 -3.32 -9.26
C LYS A 114 -13.24 -3.17 -9.38
N ALA A 115 -12.69 -3.66 -10.47
CA ALA A 115 -11.29 -3.39 -10.80
C ALA A 115 -11.10 -1.90 -11.07
N GLY A 116 -9.94 -1.37 -10.67
CA GLY A 116 -9.58 0.03 -10.87
C GLY A 116 -8.79 0.59 -9.70
N GLU A 117 -8.57 1.90 -9.76
CA GLU A 117 -7.79 2.63 -8.77
C GLU A 117 -8.64 3.00 -7.57
N TYR A 118 -8.03 2.97 -6.39
CA TYR A 118 -8.65 3.38 -5.15
C TYR A 118 -7.67 4.21 -4.33
N THR A 119 -8.21 5.17 -3.58
CA THR A 119 -7.46 5.91 -2.57
C THR A 119 -7.91 5.47 -1.20
N MET A 120 -6.98 4.99 -0.39
CA MET A 120 -7.23 4.61 0.99
C MET A 120 -6.71 5.72 1.92
N VAL A 121 -7.59 6.24 2.76
CA VAL A 121 -7.26 7.28 3.74
C VAL A 121 -7.39 6.69 5.13
N LEU A 122 -6.25 6.39 5.73
CA LEU A 122 -6.16 6.07 7.15
C LEU A 122 -5.93 7.38 7.91
N SER A 123 -6.88 7.71 8.78
CA SER A 123 -6.81 8.89 9.65
C SER A 123 -6.98 8.47 11.09
N GLY A 124 -6.47 9.25 12.03
CA GLY A 124 -6.71 8.96 13.43
C GLY A 124 -6.16 10.02 14.36
N LYS A 125 -6.57 9.93 15.61
CA LYS A 125 -6.07 10.75 16.71
C LYS A 125 -5.71 9.85 17.89
N PRO A 126 -4.79 10.29 18.77
CA PRO A 126 -4.57 9.58 20.02
C PRO A 126 -5.86 9.54 20.85
N LYS A 127 -6.16 8.38 21.44
CA LYS A 127 -7.17 8.26 22.50
C LYS A 127 -6.67 8.96 23.76
N ALA A 128 -7.56 9.28 24.71
CA ALA A 128 -7.17 9.96 25.96
C ALA A 128 -6.01 9.22 26.66
N GLY A 129 -4.90 9.92 26.91
CA GLY A 129 -3.65 9.36 27.47
C GLY A 129 -2.70 8.70 26.46
N GLY A 130 -3.06 8.67 25.18
CA GLY A 130 -2.18 8.37 24.06
C GLY A 130 -1.41 9.62 23.61
N HIS A 131 -0.14 9.43 23.29
CA HIS A 131 0.72 10.41 22.61
C HIS A 131 1.31 9.75 21.38
#